data_AF-A0A2J5NUY2-F1
#
_entry.id   AF-A0A2J5NUY2-F1
#
_cell.length_a   1.000
_cell.length_b   1.000
_cell.length_c   1.000
_cell.angle_alpha   90.00
_cell.angle_beta   90.00
_cell.angle_gamma   90.00
#
_symmetry.space_group_name_H-M   'P 1'
#
loop_
_entity.id
_entity.type
_entity.pdbx_description
1 polymer ?
#
loop_
_entity_poly.entity_id
_entity_poly.type
_entity_poly.pdbx_seq_one_letter_code
_entity_poly.pdbx_strand_id
1 'polypeptide(L)'
;VQYEGGGADTFATDIIGPMYARVDEDQPFPAVPKWSIKKWLSLPGELRPLILCEYAHAMGNSLGGFAKYWQAFRQYPRLQGGFVWDWVDQSLIKYDENGNPWSAYGGDFGDTPNDRQFCMNGLVFADRTPHPALTEAKHQQQFFQFRLSGQTIEVTSEYLFRHSDNELLRWMVALDGKLLTSGEVPLDVAPQSKQLIELPELPQPESTGQLWLTVHVVQPNATTWSAAGHISAWQQWRLAENLSVTQPSAPHAIPQLTTSETDFCIELGN
;
A
#
# COMPACT_ATOMS: atom_id res chain seq x y z
N VAL A 1 -23.62 8.66 17.79
CA VAL A 1 -23.78 9.82 16.87
C VAL A 1 -22.41 10.40 16.59
N GLN A 2 -22.12 10.81 15.35
CA GLN A 2 -20.86 11.48 15.02
C GLN A 2 -21.10 12.82 14.31
N TYR A 3 -20.27 13.82 14.61
CA TYR A 3 -20.27 15.13 13.95
C TYR A 3 -18.89 15.78 14.09
N GLU A 4 -18.23 16.11 12.97
CA GLU A 4 -16.85 16.63 12.96
C GLU A 4 -16.77 18.12 13.33
N GLY A 5 -17.80 18.90 13.01
CA GLY A 5 -17.71 20.36 13.07
C GLY A 5 -17.28 20.91 14.43
N GLY A 6 -16.42 21.92 14.41
CA GLY A 6 -15.98 22.62 15.62
C GLY A 6 -14.85 21.93 16.38
N GLY A 7 -14.07 21.05 15.73
CA GLY A 7 -12.84 20.48 16.29
C GLY A 7 -12.79 18.96 16.35
N ALA A 8 -13.77 18.26 15.77
CA ALA A 8 -13.85 16.80 15.65
C ALA A 8 -14.05 16.00 16.95
N ASP A 9 -14.03 16.65 18.12
CA ASP A 9 -14.09 16.01 19.43
C ASP A 9 -15.04 16.74 20.42
N THR A 10 -16.01 17.50 19.91
CA THR A 10 -16.99 18.23 20.73
C THR A 10 -17.92 17.30 21.53
N PHE A 11 -18.76 17.88 22.41
CA PHE A 11 -19.80 17.14 23.13
C PHE A 11 -20.92 16.58 22.23
N ALA A 12 -20.96 16.96 20.94
CA ALA A 12 -21.96 16.49 19.98
C ALA A 12 -21.54 15.21 19.24
N THR A 13 -20.38 14.62 19.58
CA THR A 13 -19.87 13.42 18.92
C THR A 13 -19.41 12.36 19.93
N ASP A 14 -19.85 11.11 19.70
CA ASP A 14 -19.43 9.94 20.47
C ASP A 14 -18.09 9.37 19.97
N ILE A 15 -17.65 9.79 18.78
CA ILE A 15 -16.44 9.33 18.09
C ILE A 15 -15.60 10.56 17.75
N ILE A 16 -14.30 10.51 17.99
CA ILE A 16 -13.38 11.54 17.48
C ILE A 16 -13.34 11.37 15.97
N GLY A 17 -13.91 12.33 15.24
CA GLY A 17 -14.26 12.16 13.83
C GLY A 17 -13.55 13.12 12.88
N PRO A 18 -12.21 13.30 12.93
CA PRO A 18 -11.56 14.39 12.20
C PRO A 18 -11.48 14.11 10.71
N MET A 19 -11.49 15.19 9.93
CA MET A 19 -11.04 15.17 8.54
C MET A 19 -9.55 15.55 8.44
N TYR A 20 -8.76 14.78 7.69
CA TYR A 20 -7.36 15.06 7.29
C TYR A 20 -6.33 15.24 8.42
N ALA A 21 -6.62 14.72 9.62
CA ALA A 21 -5.62 14.62 10.68
C ALA A 21 -4.52 13.62 10.29
N ARG A 22 -3.24 14.03 10.37
CA ARG A 22 -2.11 13.19 9.94
C ARG A 22 -1.80 12.12 10.99
N VAL A 23 -1.03 11.11 10.56
CA VAL A 23 -0.68 9.99 11.45
C VAL A 23 0.21 10.45 12.61
N ASP A 24 1.29 11.16 12.31
CA ASP A 24 2.37 11.48 13.27
C ASP A 24 2.63 13.00 13.41
N GLU A 25 1.94 13.84 12.65
CA GLU A 25 2.20 15.28 12.59
C GLU A 25 0.98 16.08 13.03
N ASP A 26 1.20 17.01 13.97
CA ASP A 26 0.17 17.91 14.45
C ASP A 26 -0.04 19.09 13.47
N GLN A 27 -1.29 19.51 13.32
CA GLN A 27 -1.67 20.73 12.60
C GLN A 27 -2.44 21.64 13.58
N PRO A 28 -1.73 22.47 14.37
CA PRO A 28 -2.30 23.21 15.51
C PRO A 28 -3.01 24.49 15.07
N PHE A 29 -4.06 24.35 14.26
CA PHE A 29 -4.91 25.48 13.89
C PHE A 29 -5.58 26.08 15.14
N PRO A 30 -5.69 27.42 15.24
CA PRO A 30 -6.39 28.06 16.35
C PRO A 30 -7.84 27.54 16.46
N ALA A 31 -8.28 27.29 17.70
CA ALA A 31 -9.60 26.77 18.09
C ALA A 31 -9.95 25.34 17.62
N VAL A 32 -9.51 24.92 16.43
CA VAL A 32 -9.85 23.61 15.84
C VAL A 32 -8.60 22.85 15.38
N PRO A 33 -7.66 22.54 16.28
CA PRO A 33 -6.44 21.83 15.93
C PRO A 33 -6.74 20.42 15.41
N LYS A 34 -5.95 19.97 14.43
CA LYS A 34 -5.97 18.58 13.96
C LYS A 34 -4.69 17.90 14.42
N TRP A 35 -4.76 17.26 15.58
CA TRP A 35 -3.64 16.55 16.16
C TRP A 35 -3.26 15.31 15.35
N SER A 36 -2.03 14.83 15.51
CA SER A 36 -1.66 13.47 15.15
C SER A 36 -2.71 12.50 15.72
N ILE A 37 -3.23 11.58 14.92
CA ILE A 37 -4.29 10.65 15.37
C ILE A 37 -3.83 9.78 16.55
N LYS A 38 -2.52 9.45 16.62
CA LYS A 38 -1.94 8.70 17.74
C LYS A 38 -1.94 9.54 19.02
N LYS A 39 -1.54 10.81 18.91
CA LYS A 39 -1.54 11.77 20.01
C LYS A 39 -2.96 12.07 20.51
N TRP A 40 -3.92 12.27 19.60
CA TRP A 40 -5.28 12.67 19.91
C TRP A 40 -5.96 11.70 20.89
N LEU A 41 -5.77 10.40 20.66
CA LEU A 41 -6.29 9.35 21.56
C LEU A 41 -5.77 9.43 23.00
N SER A 42 -4.59 10.03 23.20
CA SER A 42 -3.90 10.12 24.50
C SER A 42 -4.02 11.50 25.16
N LEU A 43 -4.83 12.41 24.60
CA LEU A 43 -5.08 13.69 25.24
C LEU A 43 -5.75 13.50 26.61
N PRO A 44 -5.49 14.37 27.59
CA PRO A 44 -6.03 14.22 28.94
C PRO A 44 -7.56 14.10 28.95
N GLY A 45 -8.06 12.99 29.50
CA GLY A 45 -9.50 12.72 29.62
C GLY A 45 -10.17 12.12 28.38
N GLU A 46 -9.45 11.92 27.28
CA GLU A 46 -10.02 11.39 26.05
C GLU A 46 -10.08 9.85 26.04
N LEU A 47 -11.29 9.29 25.91
CA LEU A 47 -11.55 7.85 25.98
C LEU A 47 -12.29 7.28 24.75
N ARG A 48 -12.79 8.14 23.86
CA ARG A 48 -13.58 7.76 22.68
C ARG A 48 -12.74 7.05 21.63
N PRO A 49 -13.33 6.21 20.77
CA PRO A 49 -12.64 5.77 19.56
C PRO A 49 -12.42 6.94 18.60
N LEU A 50 -11.48 6.78 17.66
CA LEU A 50 -11.23 7.71 16.57
C LEU A 50 -11.41 7.00 15.24
N ILE A 51 -12.28 7.55 14.40
CA ILE A 51 -12.52 7.13 13.02
C ILE A 51 -12.51 8.39 12.17
N LEU A 52 -11.56 8.53 11.25
CA LEU A 52 -11.48 9.73 10.43
C LEU A 52 -12.69 9.79 9.49
N CYS A 53 -13.50 10.86 9.58
CA CYS A 53 -14.64 11.03 8.67
C CYS A 53 -14.19 11.27 7.23
N GLU A 54 -12.97 11.80 7.05
CA GLU A 54 -12.28 11.95 5.76
C GLU A 54 -10.77 11.82 6.00
N TYR A 55 -10.07 11.02 5.19
CA TYR A 55 -8.60 10.97 5.16
C TYR A 55 -8.09 10.63 3.77
N ALA A 56 -6.78 10.75 3.57
CA ALA A 56 -6.11 10.38 2.32
C ALA A 56 -6.80 10.93 1.05
N HIS A 57 -6.88 12.26 0.97
CA HIS A 57 -7.51 12.98 -0.15
C HIS A 57 -6.96 12.51 -1.52
N ALA A 58 -7.77 11.85 -2.34
CA ALA A 58 -7.37 11.07 -3.52
C ALA A 58 -7.41 11.88 -4.84
N MET A 59 -7.38 13.20 -4.77
CA MET A 59 -7.36 14.10 -5.93
C MET A 59 -6.15 13.92 -6.85
N GLY A 60 -6.40 13.47 -8.07
CA GLY A 60 -5.38 13.26 -9.10
C GLY A 60 -4.34 12.21 -8.72
N ASN A 61 -3.05 12.53 -8.89
CA ASN A 61 -1.96 11.64 -8.48
C ASN A 61 -1.67 11.83 -6.97
N SER A 62 -2.39 11.08 -6.14
CA SER A 62 -2.36 11.23 -4.67
C SER A 62 -2.24 9.88 -3.96
N LEU A 63 -2.82 9.73 -2.77
CA LEU A 63 -2.76 8.58 -1.86
C LEU A 63 -1.35 8.26 -1.31
N GLY A 64 -0.37 9.14 -1.51
CA GLY A 64 0.94 9.04 -0.90
C GLY A 64 0.86 8.95 0.63
N GLY A 65 1.49 7.94 1.22
CA GLY A 65 1.49 7.71 2.67
C GLY A 65 0.28 6.95 3.21
N PHE A 66 -0.59 6.40 2.36
CA PHE A 66 -1.75 5.59 2.77
C PHE A 66 -1.38 4.45 3.73
N ALA A 67 -0.28 3.75 3.47
CA ALA A 67 0.25 2.70 4.33
C ALA A 67 0.52 3.12 5.78
N LYS A 68 0.88 4.39 6.03
CA LYS A 68 1.11 4.90 7.40
C LYS A 68 -0.17 4.89 8.23
N TYR A 69 -1.31 5.23 7.62
CA TYR A 69 -2.61 5.16 8.30
C TYR A 69 -2.95 3.73 8.66
N TRP A 70 -2.82 2.80 7.72
CA TRP A 70 -3.14 1.39 7.93
C TRP A 70 -2.23 0.71 8.95
N GLN A 71 -0.95 1.07 8.99
CA GLN A 71 -0.06 0.63 10.06
C GLN A 71 -0.54 1.12 11.43
N ALA A 72 -0.97 2.38 11.53
CA ALA A 72 -1.49 2.94 12.78
C ALA A 72 -2.84 2.32 13.19
N PHE A 73 -3.76 2.12 12.24
CA PHE A 73 -5.06 1.48 12.48
C PHE A 73 -4.89 0.05 13.03
N ARG A 74 -3.94 -0.72 12.48
CA ARG A 74 -3.63 -2.07 12.96
C ARG A 74 -2.93 -2.08 14.33
N GLN A 75 -2.14 -1.05 14.63
CA GLN A 75 -1.36 -0.99 15.86
C GLN A 75 -2.15 -0.46 17.08
N TYR A 76 -3.11 0.45 16.87
CA TYR A 76 -3.80 1.15 17.96
C TYR A 76 -5.28 0.75 18.03
N PRO A 77 -5.73 0.04 19.08
CA PRO A 77 -7.11 -0.48 19.15
C PRO A 77 -8.23 0.57 19.03
N ARG A 78 -7.99 1.79 19.49
CA ARG A 78 -8.96 2.91 19.41
C ARG A 78 -8.92 3.66 18.08
N LEU A 79 -7.94 3.40 17.21
CA LEU A 79 -7.93 3.89 15.83
C LEU A 79 -8.66 2.88 14.93
N GLN A 80 -9.96 3.07 14.74
CA GLN A 80 -10.81 2.07 14.09
C GLN A 80 -10.99 2.32 12.58
N GLY A 81 -10.01 2.95 11.95
CA GLY A 81 -10.00 3.23 10.51
C GLY A 81 -10.47 4.64 10.16
N GLY A 82 -11.06 4.77 8.97
CA GLY A 82 -11.58 6.03 8.45
C GLY A 82 -12.13 5.89 7.03
N PHE A 83 -12.65 6.98 6.49
CA PHE A 83 -13.25 7.04 5.16
C PHE A 83 -12.35 7.84 4.21
N VAL A 84 -11.92 7.20 3.12
CA VAL A 84 -11.11 7.88 2.09
C VAL A 84 -11.95 8.97 1.44
N TRP A 85 -11.37 10.14 1.21
CA TRP A 85 -11.99 11.18 0.39
C TRP A 85 -11.44 11.15 -1.03
N ASP A 86 -12.19 10.74 -2.05
CA ASP A 86 -13.52 10.13 -1.99
C ASP A 86 -13.65 9.00 -3.03
N TRP A 87 -14.88 8.58 -3.32
CA TRP A 87 -15.08 7.44 -4.20
C TRP A 87 -14.83 7.78 -5.67
N VAL A 88 -15.45 8.84 -6.20
CA VAL A 88 -15.59 9.06 -7.64
C VAL A 88 -15.40 10.53 -8.01
N ASP A 89 -14.64 10.77 -9.08
CA ASP A 89 -14.52 12.10 -9.65
C ASP A 89 -15.89 12.65 -10.07
N GLN A 90 -16.20 13.89 -9.64
CA GLN A 90 -17.41 14.58 -10.03
C GLN A 90 -17.19 15.40 -11.32
N SER A 91 -16.59 14.78 -12.33
CA SER A 91 -16.49 15.37 -13.67
C SER A 91 -17.79 15.16 -14.45
N LEU A 92 -18.08 16.09 -15.36
CA LEU A 92 -19.24 16.03 -16.23
C LEU A 92 -18.80 15.92 -17.69
N ILE A 93 -19.55 15.20 -18.50
CA ILE A 93 -19.25 15.08 -19.92
C ILE A 93 -19.66 16.36 -20.65
N LYS A 94 -18.71 16.97 -21.36
CA LYS A 94 -18.95 17.94 -22.43
C LYS A 94 -18.55 17.35 -23.77
N TYR A 95 -18.98 17.98 -24.85
CA TYR A 95 -18.65 17.58 -26.22
C TYR A 95 -17.87 18.70 -26.91
N ASP A 96 -16.88 18.35 -27.72
CA ASP A 96 -16.16 19.28 -28.58
C ASP A 96 -16.98 19.64 -29.85
N GLU A 97 -16.44 20.48 -30.73
CA GLU A 97 -17.10 20.89 -31.99
C GLU A 97 -17.38 19.72 -32.95
N ASN A 98 -16.67 18.61 -32.80
CA ASN A 98 -16.82 17.40 -33.61
C ASN A 98 -17.76 16.37 -32.96
N GLY A 99 -18.30 16.64 -31.76
CA GLY A 99 -19.16 15.73 -31.02
C GLY A 99 -18.42 14.64 -30.22
N ASN A 100 -17.10 14.79 -29.99
CA ASN A 100 -16.36 13.87 -29.12
C ASN A 100 -16.53 14.25 -27.64
N PRO A 101 -16.80 13.29 -26.74
CA PRO A 101 -16.94 13.56 -25.31
C PRO A 101 -15.58 13.86 -24.66
N TRP A 102 -15.58 14.75 -23.66
CA TRP A 102 -14.45 15.03 -22.79
C TRP A 102 -14.93 15.34 -21.36
N SER A 103 -14.10 15.03 -20.36
CA SER A 103 -14.42 15.23 -18.95
C SER A 103 -14.12 16.67 -18.53
N ALA A 104 -15.15 17.39 -18.14
CA ALA A 104 -15.14 18.78 -17.71
C ALA A 104 -15.25 18.91 -16.18
N TYR A 105 -14.79 20.03 -15.64
CA TYR A 105 -14.84 20.38 -14.22
C TYR A 105 -15.30 21.84 -14.01
N GLY A 106 -15.20 22.38 -12.79
CA GLY A 106 -15.63 23.74 -12.47
C GLY A 106 -15.02 24.81 -13.40
N GLY A 107 -15.85 25.71 -13.91
CA GLY A 107 -15.49 26.75 -14.87
C GLY A 107 -15.67 26.36 -16.34
N ASP A 108 -15.67 25.07 -16.68
CA ASP A 108 -15.85 24.62 -18.06
C ASP A 108 -17.28 24.88 -18.58
N PHE A 109 -18.24 25.13 -17.69
CA PHE A 109 -19.63 25.49 -18.04
C PHE A 109 -19.90 27.00 -17.96
N GLY A 110 -18.87 27.81 -17.75
CA GLY A 110 -18.98 29.26 -17.57
C GLY A 110 -19.43 29.67 -16.16
N ASP A 111 -19.51 28.73 -15.22
CA ASP A 111 -19.81 28.95 -13.81
C ASP A 111 -18.72 29.78 -13.11
N THR A 112 -19.14 30.82 -12.40
CA THR A 112 -18.26 31.73 -11.66
C THR A 112 -18.97 32.31 -10.41
N PRO A 113 -18.34 32.27 -9.21
CA PRO A 113 -17.03 31.65 -8.93
C PRO A 113 -17.06 30.12 -9.07
N ASN A 114 -15.88 29.50 -9.22
CA ASN A 114 -15.71 28.06 -9.24
C ASN A 114 -14.37 27.63 -8.61
N ASP A 115 -14.29 26.37 -8.19
CA ASP A 115 -13.09 25.75 -7.58
C ASP A 115 -12.39 24.76 -8.53
N ARG A 116 -12.60 24.90 -9.85
CA ARG A 116 -11.93 24.11 -10.89
C ARG A 116 -11.99 22.60 -10.62
N GLN A 117 -10.84 21.91 -10.65
CA GLN A 117 -10.72 20.47 -10.53
C GLN A 117 -10.86 19.94 -9.09
N PHE A 118 -11.13 20.78 -8.09
CA PHE A 118 -11.39 20.31 -6.72
C PHE A 118 -12.56 19.33 -6.61
N CYS A 119 -13.45 19.27 -7.60
CA CYS A 119 -14.52 18.27 -7.68
C CYS A 119 -14.05 16.86 -8.08
N MET A 120 -12.77 16.67 -8.44
CA MET A 120 -12.21 15.39 -8.87
C MET A 120 -11.28 14.82 -7.79
N ASN A 121 -11.85 14.13 -6.80
CA ASN A 121 -11.11 13.54 -5.68
C ASN A 121 -11.21 12.01 -5.59
N GLY A 122 -11.67 11.36 -6.65
CA GLY A 122 -12.07 9.97 -6.62
C GLY A 122 -10.91 8.99 -6.63
N LEU A 123 -11.12 7.84 -6.00
CA LEU A 123 -10.36 6.61 -6.28
C LEU A 123 -10.67 6.03 -7.68
N VAL A 124 -11.78 6.44 -8.28
CA VAL A 124 -12.16 6.10 -9.66
C VAL A 124 -12.57 7.34 -10.45
N PHE A 125 -12.36 7.29 -11.76
CA PHE A 125 -12.93 8.26 -12.69
C PHE A 125 -14.47 8.22 -12.66
N ALA A 126 -15.11 9.24 -13.23
CA ALA A 126 -16.58 9.34 -13.30
C ALA A 126 -17.25 8.14 -13.99
N ASP A 127 -16.57 7.45 -14.90
CA ASP A 127 -17.05 6.23 -15.58
C ASP A 127 -16.80 4.93 -14.79
N ARG A 128 -16.24 5.05 -13.56
CA ARG A 128 -15.81 3.97 -12.65
C ARG A 128 -14.56 3.22 -13.11
N THR A 129 -13.85 3.70 -14.13
CA THR A 129 -12.50 3.24 -14.42
C THR A 129 -11.57 3.58 -13.24
N PRO A 130 -10.81 2.61 -12.69
CA PRO A 130 -10.05 2.83 -11.48
C PRO A 130 -8.81 3.70 -11.69
N HIS A 131 -8.55 4.61 -10.74
CA HIS A 131 -7.23 5.24 -10.63
C HIS A 131 -6.20 4.25 -10.08
N PRO A 132 -4.89 4.46 -10.32
CA PRO A 132 -3.83 3.64 -9.73
C PRO A 132 -3.92 3.56 -8.20
N ALA A 133 -4.34 4.65 -7.56
CA ALA A 133 -4.54 4.77 -6.12
C ALA A 133 -5.49 3.70 -5.54
N LEU A 134 -6.49 3.22 -6.30
CA LEU A 134 -7.40 2.19 -5.82
C LEU A 134 -6.69 0.85 -5.55
N THR A 135 -5.62 0.54 -6.29
CA THR A 135 -4.81 -0.67 -6.07
C THR A 135 -4.06 -0.60 -4.74
N GLU A 136 -3.49 0.56 -4.41
CA GLU A 136 -2.85 0.80 -3.10
C GLU A 136 -3.89 0.69 -1.98
N ALA A 137 -5.07 1.27 -2.18
CA ALA A 137 -6.16 1.19 -1.21
C ALA A 137 -6.55 -0.27 -0.94
N LYS A 138 -6.78 -1.05 -2.00
CA LYS A 138 -7.12 -2.48 -1.92
C LYS A 138 -6.06 -3.28 -1.17
N HIS A 139 -4.77 -3.05 -1.45
CA HIS A 139 -3.70 -3.76 -0.78
C HIS A 139 -3.63 -3.44 0.71
N GLN A 140 -3.64 -2.15 1.08
CA GLN A 140 -3.58 -1.78 2.49
C GLN A 140 -4.82 -2.24 3.28
N GLN A 141 -5.98 -2.32 2.62
CA GLN A 141 -7.28 -2.75 3.17
C GLN A 141 -7.49 -4.27 3.21
N GLN A 142 -6.53 -5.08 2.76
CA GLN A 142 -6.71 -6.53 2.70
C GLN A 142 -6.93 -7.16 4.08
N PHE A 143 -7.79 -8.19 4.15
CA PHE A 143 -8.19 -8.86 5.39
C PHE A 143 -7.27 -10.00 5.83
N PHE A 144 -6.21 -10.29 5.08
CA PHE A 144 -5.21 -11.29 5.45
C PHE A 144 -3.84 -10.63 5.58
N GLN A 145 -3.25 -10.74 6.77
CA GLN A 145 -1.89 -10.27 7.05
C GLN A 145 -0.92 -11.43 6.95
N PHE A 146 0.30 -11.13 6.50
CA PHE A 146 1.31 -12.16 6.27
C PHE A 146 2.62 -11.83 6.96
N ARG A 147 3.29 -12.86 7.49
CA ARG A 147 4.68 -12.81 7.92
C ARG A 147 5.43 -14.01 7.36
N LEU A 148 6.68 -13.79 6.97
CA LEU A 148 7.58 -14.85 6.54
C LEU A 148 8.67 -15.05 7.60
N SER A 149 8.86 -16.29 8.04
CA SER A 149 9.97 -16.68 8.92
C SER A 149 10.59 -17.98 8.39
N GLY A 150 11.82 -17.89 7.88
CA GLY A 150 12.42 -18.99 7.14
C GLY A 150 11.59 -19.33 5.89
N GLN A 151 11.07 -20.55 5.84
CA GLN A 151 10.17 -21.05 4.78
C GLN A 151 8.70 -21.12 5.22
N THR A 152 8.37 -20.59 6.40
CA THR A 152 7.01 -20.62 6.96
C THR A 152 6.32 -19.29 6.75
N ILE A 153 5.16 -19.32 6.09
CA ILE A 153 4.24 -18.20 5.96
C ILE A 153 3.23 -18.29 7.12
N GLU A 154 3.20 -17.27 7.97
CA GLU A 154 2.10 -17.04 8.92
C GLU A 154 1.04 -16.19 8.23
N VAL A 155 -0.18 -16.72 8.12
CA VAL A 155 -1.36 -15.99 7.65
C VAL A 155 -2.23 -15.66 8.84
N THR A 156 -2.59 -14.38 9.02
CA THR A 156 -3.50 -13.92 10.09
C THR A 156 -4.77 -13.33 9.46
N SER A 157 -5.94 -13.76 9.93
CA SER A 157 -7.23 -13.22 9.48
C SER A 157 -7.62 -11.98 10.28
N GLU A 158 -7.92 -10.87 9.59
CA GLU A 158 -8.51 -9.66 10.17
C GLU A 158 -10.05 -9.69 10.12
N TYR A 159 -10.68 -10.75 9.59
CA TYR A 159 -12.12 -10.92 9.73
C TYR A 159 -12.52 -11.07 11.20
N LEU A 160 -13.72 -10.56 11.53
CA LEU A 160 -14.29 -10.62 12.88
C LEU A 160 -15.30 -11.76 13.07
N PHE A 161 -15.93 -12.23 11.99
CA PHE A 161 -17.07 -13.15 12.08
C PHE A 161 -16.97 -14.37 11.18
N ARG A 162 -16.45 -14.23 9.96
CA ARG A 162 -16.40 -15.32 9.00
C ARG A 162 -15.09 -16.09 9.01
N HIS A 163 -15.21 -17.38 8.76
CA HIS A 163 -14.10 -18.26 8.45
C HIS A 163 -13.60 -18.02 7.01
N SER A 164 -12.38 -18.44 6.69
CA SER A 164 -11.82 -18.40 5.32
C SER A 164 -12.35 -19.53 4.42
N ASP A 165 -13.67 -19.70 4.37
CA ASP A 165 -14.38 -20.78 3.67
C ASP A 165 -14.43 -20.65 2.13
N ASN A 166 -13.90 -19.55 1.58
CA ASN A 166 -13.80 -19.32 0.15
C ASN A 166 -12.45 -18.70 -0.19
N GLU A 167 -11.37 -19.20 0.42
CA GLU A 167 -10.03 -18.67 0.21
C GLU A 167 -8.98 -19.77 0.00
N LEU A 168 -8.18 -19.55 -1.04
CA LEU A 168 -7.06 -20.38 -1.43
C LEU A 168 -5.81 -19.51 -1.52
N LEU A 169 -4.75 -19.88 -0.78
CA LEU A 169 -3.46 -19.21 -0.90
C LEU A 169 -2.70 -19.80 -2.08
N ARG A 170 -2.41 -18.99 -3.10
CA ARG A 170 -1.46 -19.31 -4.16
C ARG A 170 -0.12 -18.70 -3.85
N TRP A 171 0.95 -19.47 -3.91
CA TRP A 171 2.31 -18.97 -3.75
C TRP A 171 3.13 -19.28 -5.00
N MET A 172 4.07 -18.40 -5.32
CA MET A 172 5.02 -18.59 -6.42
C MET A 172 6.39 -18.06 -6.03
N VAL A 173 7.43 -18.76 -6.48
CA VAL A 173 8.82 -18.32 -6.38
C VAL A 173 9.36 -18.06 -7.77
N ALA A 174 9.93 -16.87 -7.96
CA ALA A 174 10.51 -16.46 -9.23
C ALA A 174 11.91 -15.87 -9.04
N LEU A 175 12.81 -16.14 -9.99
CA LEU A 175 14.12 -15.49 -10.10
C LEU A 175 14.03 -14.40 -11.16
N ASP A 176 14.16 -13.14 -10.76
CA ASP A 176 14.06 -11.97 -11.66
C ASP A 176 12.85 -12.04 -12.62
N GLY A 177 11.69 -12.44 -12.07
CA GLY A 177 10.44 -12.58 -12.82
C GLY A 177 10.24 -13.91 -13.57
N LYS A 178 11.24 -14.80 -13.60
CA LYS A 178 11.12 -16.14 -14.18
C LYS A 178 10.61 -17.12 -13.13
N LEU A 179 9.40 -17.64 -13.33
CA LEU A 179 8.79 -18.63 -12.43
C LEU A 179 9.68 -19.88 -12.30
N LEU A 180 9.98 -20.26 -11.06
CA LEU A 180 10.72 -21.49 -10.75
C LEU A 180 9.81 -22.57 -10.19
N THR A 181 8.94 -22.20 -9.25
CA THR A 181 7.99 -23.13 -8.62
C THR A 181 6.78 -22.37 -8.08
N SER A 182 5.67 -23.08 -7.88
CA SER A 182 4.42 -22.54 -7.35
C SER A 182 3.61 -23.64 -6.69
N GLY A 183 2.68 -23.25 -5.84
CA GLY A 183 1.71 -24.16 -5.25
C GLY A 183 0.49 -23.43 -4.69
N GLU A 184 -0.45 -24.22 -4.21
CA GLU A 184 -1.71 -23.73 -3.66
C GLU A 184 -2.01 -24.45 -2.35
N VAL A 185 -2.53 -23.73 -1.36
CA VAL A 185 -2.89 -24.26 -0.04
C VAL A 185 -4.23 -23.65 0.37
N PRO A 186 -5.28 -24.46 0.67
CA PRO A 186 -6.53 -23.95 1.22
C PRO A 186 -6.27 -23.19 2.51
N LEU A 187 -6.90 -22.02 2.66
CA LEU A 187 -6.89 -21.31 3.93
C LEU A 187 -8.00 -21.87 4.82
N ASP A 188 -7.62 -22.28 6.02
CA ASP A 188 -8.52 -22.78 7.06
C ASP A 188 -8.31 -21.94 8.33
N VAL A 189 -8.68 -20.66 8.25
CA VAL A 189 -8.41 -19.63 9.26
C VAL A 189 -9.72 -19.07 9.81
N ALA A 190 -9.93 -19.28 11.11
CA ALA A 190 -11.01 -18.65 11.86
C ALA A 190 -10.80 -17.12 12.00
N PRO A 191 -11.85 -16.35 12.32
CA PRO A 191 -11.74 -14.92 12.63
C PRO A 191 -10.63 -14.65 13.66
N GLN A 192 -9.83 -13.60 13.44
CA GLN A 192 -8.74 -13.18 14.33
C GLN A 192 -7.68 -14.25 14.64
N SER A 193 -7.68 -15.36 13.89
CA SER A 193 -6.80 -16.51 14.12
C SER A 193 -5.69 -16.58 13.08
N LYS A 194 -4.81 -17.57 13.24
CA LYS A 194 -3.61 -17.75 12.43
C LYS A 194 -3.53 -19.15 11.84
N GLN A 195 -2.94 -19.26 10.66
CA GLN A 195 -2.52 -20.53 10.07
C GLN A 195 -1.05 -20.41 9.65
N LEU A 196 -0.30 -21.47 9.93
CA LEU A 196 1.08 -21.62 9.50
C LEU A 196 1.12 -22.50 8.26
N ILE A 197 1.81 -22.04 7.23
CA ILE A 197 1.98 -22.74 5.96
C ILE A 197 3.48 -22.88 5.73
N GLU A 198 3.97 -24.11 5.85
CA GLU A 198 5.35 -24.44 5.52
C GLU A 198 5.46 -24.66 4.01
N LEU A 199 6.32 -23.86 3.37
CA LEU A 199 6.62 -24.06 1.95
C LEU A 199 7.43 -25.34 1.77
N PRO A 200 7.23 -26.07 0.64
CA PRO A 200 8.11 -27.18 0.30
C PRO A 200 9.54 -26.67 0.08
N GLU A 201 10.49 -27.61 0.00
CA GLU A 201 11.87 -27.29 -0.32
C GLU A 201 11.95 -26.42 -1.58
N LEU A 202 12.47 -25.21 -1.41
CA LEU A 202 12.54 -24.23 -2.49
C LEU A 202 13.75 -24.48 -3.39
N PRO A 203 13.60 -24.34 -4.71
CA PRO A 203 14.72 -24.50 -5.64
C PRO A 203 15.80 -23.45 -5.37
N GLN A 204 17.05 -23.90 -5.32
CA GLN A 204 18.21 -23.02 -5.24
C GLN A 204 18.82 -22.84 -6.64
N PRO A 205 18.51 -21.74 -7.35
CA PRO A 205 19.10 -21.50 -8.66
C PRO A 205 20.61 -21.28 -8.52
N GLU A 206 21.38 -21.80 -9.48
CA GLU A 206 22.81 -21.49 -9.60
C GLU A 206 23.05 -20.14 -10.32
N SER A 207 22.06 -19.70 -11.10
CA SER A 207 22.13 -18.43 -11.82
C SER A 207 22.05 -17.23 -10.88
N THR A 208 22.66 -16.13 -11.31
CA THR A 208 22.60 -14.84 -10.63
C THR A 208 21.17 -14.25 -10.67
N GLY A 209 20.83 -13.45 -9.66
CA GLY A 209 19.55 -12.76 -9.58
C GLY A 209 18.93 -12.78 -8.18
N GLN A 210 17.77 -12.11 -8.05
CA GLN A 210 16.99 -12.05 -6.82
C GLN A 210 15.82 -13.04 -6.87
N LEU A 211 15.75 -13.93 -5.87
CA LEU A 211 14.56 -14.74 -5.65
C LEU A 211 13.48 -13.93 -4.95
N TRP A 212 12.25 -14.09 -5.43
CA TRP A 212 11.06 -13.47 -4.88
C TRP A 212 10.00 -14.51 -4.58
N LEU A 213 9.48 -14.49 -3.35
CA LEU A 213 8.24 -15.18 -2.99
C LEU A 213 7.08 -14.22 -3.13
N THR A 214 6.08 -14.58 -3.93
CA THR A 214 4.81 -13.84 -4.02
C THR A 214 3.67 -14.74 -3.61
N VAL A 215 2.75 -14.22 -2.80
CA VAL A 215 1.54 -14.93 -2.39
C VAL A 215 0.30 -14.13 -2.77
N HIS A 216 -0.76 -14.83 -3.14
CA HIS A 216 -2.08 -14.28 -3.42
C HIS A 216 -3.14 -15.09 -2.67
N VAL A 217 -4.12 -14.43 -2.08
CA VAL A 217 -5.35 -15.07 -1.63
C VAL A 217 -6.38 -14.94 -2.72
N VAL A 218 -6.86 -16.07 -3.22
CA VAL A 218 -7.81 -16.19 -4.32
C VAL A 218 -9.12 -16.75 -3.80
N GLN A 219 -10.23 -16.16 -4.23
CA GLN A 219 -11.56 -16.70 -4.00
C GLN A 219 -11.93 -17.68 -5.11
N PRO A 220 -11.93 -19.00 -4.90
CA PRO A 220 -12.19 -19.96 -5.97
C PRO A 220 -13.63 -19.89 -6.47
N ASN A 221 -14.60 -19.61 -5.59
CA ASN A 221 -16.01 -19.51 -5.96
C ASN A 221 -16.43 -18.05 -6.12
N ALA A 222 -17.32 -17.78 -7.08
CA ALA A 222 -17.95 -16.48 -7.24
C ALA A 222 -18.83 -16.14 -6.04
N THR A 223 -18.96 -14.85 -5.74
CA THR A 223 -19.88 -14.31 -4.73
C THR A 223 -20.87 -13.35 -5.40
N THR A 224 -21.74 -12.72 -4.60
CA THR A 224 -22.63 -11.66 -5.11
C THR A 224 -21.88 -10.41 -5.58
N TRP A 225 -20.60 -10.24 -5.22
CA TRP A 225 -19.80 -9.05 -5.50
C TRP A 225 -18.46 -9.34 -6.20
N SER A 226 -18.04 -10.60 -6.31
CA SER A 226 -16.79 -10.99 -6.97
C SER A 226 -16.99 -12.17 -7.91
N ALA A 227 -16.27 -12.16 -9.03
CA ALA A 227 -16.16 -13.32 -9.91
C ALA A 227 -15.29 -14.41 -9.25
N ALA A 228 -15.47 -15.66 -9.70
CA ALA A 228 -14.55 -16.75 -9.37
C ALA A 228 -13.12 -16.39 -9.80
N GLY A 229 -12.14 -16.69 -8.95
CA GLY A 229 -10.73 -16.31 -9.15
C GLY A 229 -10.37 -14.91 -8.66
N HIS A 230 -11.26 -14.19 -7.97
CA HIS A 230 -10.96 -12.87 -7.43
C HIS A 230 -9.79 -12.91 -6.43
N ILE A 231 -8.79 -12.07 -6.66
CA ILE A 231 -7.66 -11.89 -5.74
C ILE A 231 -8.04 -10.86 -4.67
N SER A 232 -8.11 -11.28 -3.42
CA SER A 232 -8.53 -10.44 -2.28
C SER A 232 -7.36 -9.88 -1.46
N ALA A 233 -6.20 -10.55 -1.48
CA ALA A 233 -4.99 -10.11 -0.79
C ALA A 233 -3.74 -10.59 -1.52
N TRP A 234 -2.62 -9.89 -1.35
CA TRP A 234 -1.34 -10.36 -1.84
C TRP A 234 -0.19 -9.80 -0.99
N GLN A 235 0.97 -10.42 -1.07
CA GLN A 235 2.21 -9.94 -0.45
C GLN A 235 3.43 -10.51 -1.16
N GLN A 236 4.57 -9.82 -1.07
CA GLN A 236 5.82 -10.26 -1.68
C GLN A 236 7.02 -10.05 -0.75
N TRP A 237 7.95 -11.01 -0.76
CA TRP A 237 9.22 -10.91 -0.05
C TRP A 237 10.39 -11.24 -0.97
N ARG A 238 11.51 -10.54 -0.75
CA ARG A 238 12.81 -10.99 -1.23
C ARG A 238 13.25 -12.20 -0.42
N LEU A 239 13.74 -13.22 -1.12
CA LEU A 239 14.41 -14.38 -0.53
C LEU A 239 15.93 -14.24 -0.74
N ALA A 240 16.62 -15.34 -1.01
CA ALA A 240 18.05 -15.33 -1.34
C ALA A 240 18.34 -14.52 -2.62
N GLU A 241 19.53 -13.92 -2.66
CA GLU A 241 20.06 -13.20 -3.81
C GLU A 241 21.42 -13.78 -4.16
N ASN A 242 21.59 -14.18 -5.42
CA ASN A 242 22.87 -14.60 -5.97
C ASN A 242 23.48 -13.43 -6.74
N LEU A 243 24.44 -12.76 -6.12
CA LEU A 243 25.08 -11.58 -6.71
C LEU A 243 25.92 -11.98 -7.94
N SER A 244 25.79 -11.22 -9.02
CA SER A 244 26.72 -11.27 -10.14
C SER A 244 28.01 -10.56 -9.77
N VAL A 245 28.97 -11.28 -9.21
CA VAL A 245 30.30 -10.74 -8.96
C VAL A 245 31.10 -10.82 -10.26
N THR A 246 31.07 -9.75 -11.04
CA THR A 246 32.13 -9.52 -12.03
C THR A 246 33.38 -9.22 -11.23
N GLN A 247 34.26 -10.21 -11.05
CA GLN A 247 35.59 -9.92 -10.52
C GLN A 247 36.21 -8.88 -11.45
N PRO A 248 36.72 -7.76 -10.94
CA PRO A 248 37.54 -6.87 -11.75
C PRO A 248 38.62 -7.74 -12.39
N SER A 249 38.67 -7.75 -13.72
CA SER A 249 39.86 -8.24 -14.41
C SER A 249 41.02 -7.46 -13.79
N ALA A 250 41.90 -8.12 -13.04
CA ALA A 250 43.18 -7.51 -12.71
C ALA A 250 43.76 -7.04 -14.05
N PRO A 251 44.22 -5.78 -14.19
CA PRO A 251 45.00 -5.43 -15.36
C PRO A 251 46.12 -6.46 -15.46
N HIS A 252 46.27 -7.07 -16.64
CA HIS A 252 47.30 -8.09 -16.87
C HIS A 252 48.73 -7.54 -16.67
N ALA A 253 48.86 -6.22 -16.54
CA ALA A 253 50.08 -5.54 -16.17
C ALA A 253 50.06 -5.19 -14.67
N ILE A 254 51.05 -5.69 -13.94
CA ILE A 254 51.40 -5.19 -12.60
C ILE A 254 52.30 -3.97 -12.83
N PRO A 255 52.00 -2.78 -12.25
CA PRO A 255 52.90 -1.63 -12.38
C PRO A 255 54.29 -2.00 -11.85
N GLN A 256 55.32 -1.77 -12.63
CA GLN A 256 56.70 -1.98 -12.23
C GLN A 256 57.24 -0.72 -11.58
N LEU A 257 57.73 -0.83 -10.35
CA LEU A 257 58.45 0.23 -9.66
C LEU A 257 59.94 0.05 -9.93
N THR A 258 60.55 1.05 -10.56
CA THR A 258 62.01 1.15 -10.69
C THR A 258 62.51 2.27 -9.79
N THR A 259 63.49 1.99 -8.94
CA THR A 259 64.03 2.94 -7.96
C THR A 259 65.49 3.28 -8.28
N SER A 260 65.82 4.57 -8.30
CA SER A 260 67.20 5.08 -8.36
C SER A 260 67.55 5.86 -7.09
N GLU A 261 68.80 6.33 -6.95
CA GLU A 261 69.23 7.13 -5.80
C GLU A 261 68.50 8.49 -5.69
N THR A 262 67.92 8.99 -6.78
CA THR A 262 67.24 10.29 -6.83
C THR A 262 65.76 10.22 -7.15
N ASP A 263 65.27 9.11 -7.72
CA ASP A 263 63.92 9.06 -8.32
C ASP A 263 63.21 7.70 -8.17
N PHE A 264 61.88 7.74 -8.26
CA PHE A 264 61.00 6.58 -8.35
C PHE A 264 60.20 6.67 -9.66
N CYS A 265 60.25 5.62 -10.49
CA CYS A 265 59.43 5.51 -11.71
C CYS A 265 58.46 4.34 -11.60
N ILE A 266 57.16 4.59 -11.85
CA ILE A 266 56.13 3.55 -11.89
C ILE A 266 55.61 3.45 -13.32
N GLU A 267 55.79 2.30 -13.96
CA GLU A 267 55.38 2.05 -15.35
C GLU A 267 54.35 0.92 -15.41
N LEU A 268 53.29 1.09 -16.19
CA LEU A 268 52.26 0.08 -16.47
C LEU A 268 52.25 -0.14 -17.99
N GLY A 269 52.40 -1.39 -18.45
CA GLY A 269 52.68 -1.72 -19.86
C GLY A 269 51.86 -0.95 -20.91
N ASN A 270 52.59 -0.29 -21.80
CA ASN A 270 52.24 0.61 -22.91
C ASN A 270 51.46 1.89 -22.57
#